data_AF-A0A162WKQ7-F1
#
_entry.id   AF-A0A162WKQ7-F1
#
_cell.length_a   1.000
_cell.length_b   1.000
_cell.length_c   1.000
_cell.angle_alpha   90.00
_cell.angle_beta   90.00
_cell.angle_gamma   90.00
#
_symmetry.space_group_name_H-M   'P 1'
#
loop_
_entity.id
_entity.type
_entity.pdbx_description
1 polymer ?
#
loop_
_entity_poly.entity_id
_entity_poly.type
_entity_poly.pdbx_seq_one_letter_code
_entity_poly.pdbx_strand_id
1 'polypeptide(L)'
;MLTTLLFTTLQTHAQKRVGYMQSWKNQITSDQASKLTHVIYSFATIHPDLDGKLNAIDGTYLSTMTSIAHAQGAKAILAVGGWFPCSYANQSGPCAADANPEAFDAVSKGIAKTNFVNNLYNMVVQYNLDGIDIDWEYPSASSQGLYVDLLAALRTKMNTHPTKNLELSTAVPASAFRGQYFSSAALQYLDDIHIMAYDASPRINHSTYTFAANAINYWQSRGVASSKLQLGLPFYGWNSSGASMAYKDIVAADPSAPNKVYPNNNTCDQSNGYGYNAKKLIEDKVQLALNENIGGIMIWAIDQDHSNPSYSLLNTIDAKLNNGGGGDGGGGDGSGSCTAWSAGTQYNVGDIVKYKGSNYICVNDNPGYDPVISTWFWDPTSQNCDGGSGGGTCAPWSAGTQYYTGDIVSYSGSNYICEHDNPGYDPTISTWFWEPTSAGCKASRSKTNLVEKNKNVRIYPNPLSNTILNLSIKLTEGSEIDIKILDIQGRVIKKVSLGKVGAGQNSFQLDASELKTGSYLLYIISDQGVKTDRFNVL
;
A
#
# COMPACT_ATOMS: atom_id res chain seq x y z
N MET A 1 -34.22 4.44 27.84
CA MET A 1 -33.77 4.48 26.44
C MET A 1 -32.48 3.70 26.35
N LEU A 2 -32.50 2.54 25.68
CA LEU A 2 -31.30 1.73 25.45
C LEU A 2 -30.68 2.22 24.14
N THR A 3 -29.51 2.85 24.21
CA THR A 3 -28.76 3.29 23.03
C THR A 3 -27.86 2.14 22.60
N THR A 4 -28.25 1.43 21.54
CA THR A 4 -27.45 0.37 20.94
C THR A 4 -26.21 1.00 20.29
N LEU A 5 -25.02 0.77 20.85
CA LEU A 5 -23.76 1.07 20.16
C LEU A 5 -23.62 0.11 18.97
N LEU A 6 -23.70 0.64 17.75
CA LEU A 6 -23.27 -0.07 16.56
C LEU A 6 -21.73 -0.14 16.57
N PHE A 7 -21.19 -1.34 16.78
CA PHE A 7 -19.81 -1.65 16.44
C PHE A 7 -19.72 -1.73 14.91
N THR A 8 -19.17 -0.70 14.27
CA THR A 8 -18.74 -0.80 12.87
C THR A 8 -17.43 -1.58 12.83
N THR A 9 -17.50 -2.86 12.49
CA THR A 9 -16.33 -3.66 12.11
C THR A 9 -15.63 -2.97 10.93
N LEU A 10 -14.34 -2.66 11.06
CA LEU A 10 -13.50 -2.25 9.93
C LEU A 10 -13.48 -3.39 8.91
N GLN A 11 -14.17 -3.18 7.79
CA GLN A 11 -14.20 -4.14 6.70
C GLN A 11 -12.85 -4.06 5.96
N THR A 12 -12.00 -5.06 6.13
CA THR A 12 -10.87 -5.30 5.23
C THR A 12 -11.44 -5.69 3.87
N HIS A 13 -11.21 -4.88 2.85
CA HIS A 13 -11.74 -5.15 1.52
C HIS A 13 -10.91 -6.25 0.84
N ALA A 14 -11.58 -7.11 0.07
CA ALA A 14 -10.91 -8.17 -0.69
C ALA A 14 -9.88 -7.54 -1.65
N GLN A 15 -8.65 -8.03 -1.60
CA GLN A 15 -7.54 -7.47 -2.36
C GLN A 15 -7.62 -7.90 -3.82
N LYS A 16 -7.95 -6.96 -4.71
CA LYS A 16 -8.01 -7.19 -6.15
C LYS A 16 -6.60 -7.40 -6.72
N ARG A 17 -6.49 -8.33 -7.65
CA ARG A 17 -5.33 -8.59 -8.50
C ARG A 17 -5.76 -8.37 -9.95
N VAL A 18 -5.37 -7.24 -10.53
CA VAL A 18 -5.78 -6.83 -11.89
C VAL A 18 -4.59 -7.00 -12.84
N GLY A 19 -4.75 -7.79 -13.90
CA GLY A 19 -3.69 -8.06 -14.86
C GLY A 19 -4.04 -7.59 -16.27
N TYR A 20 -3.23 -6.68 -16.84
CA TYR A 20 -3.35 -6.26 -18.23
C TYR A 20 -2.68 -7.26 -19.17
N MET A 21 -3.34 -7.56 -20.29
CA MET A 21 -2.90 -8.44 -21.36
C MET A 21 -2.72 -7.65 -22.65
N GLN A 22 -1.49 -7.62 -23.17
CA GLN A 22 -1.22 -7.04 -24.48
C GLN A 22 -1.79 -7.94 -25.58
N SER A 23 -2.79 -7.46 -26.32
CA SER A 23 -3.56 -8.24 -27.31
C SER A 23 -2.72 -8.74 -28.49
N TRP A 24 -1.56 -8.15 -28.71
CA TRP A 24 -0.57 -8.56 -29.73
C TRP A 24 0.49 -9.54 -29.18
N LYS A 25 0.30 -10.06 -27.97
CA LYS A 25 1.19 -11.03 -27.30
C LYS A 25 0.47 -12.36 -27.11
N ASN A 26 1.15 -13.31 -26.47
CA ASN A 26 0.57 -14.62 -26.21
C ASN A 26 -0.66 -14.53 -25.31
N GLN A 27 -1.53 -15.52 -25.44
CA GLN A 27 -2.73 -15.65 -24.63
C GLN A 27 -2.41 -15.85 -23.14
N ILE A 28 -3.29 -15.37 -22.26
CA ILE A 28 -3.24 -15.70 -20.84
C ILE A 28 -3.42 -17.20 -20.62
N THR A 29 -2.66 -17.79 -19.70
CA THR A 29 -2.83 -19.19 -19.29
C THR A 29 -3.85 -19.33 -18.16
N SER A 30 -4.45 -20.52 -18.02
CA SER A 30 -5.34 -20.81 -16.88
C SER A 30 -4.65 -20.64 -15.52
N ASP A 31 -3.37 -21.02 -15.42
CA ASP A 31 -2.58 -20.85 -14.21
C ASP A 31 -2.41 -19.36 -13.84
N GLN A 32 -2.13 -18.49 -14.80
CA GLN A 32 -2.07 -17.04 -14.56
C GLN A 32 -3.45 -16.48 -14.20
N ALA A 33 -4.50 -16.85 -14.93
CA ALA A 33 -5.86 -16.36 -14.69
C ALA A 33 -6.37 -16.75 -13.29
N SER A 34 -6.03 -17.93 -12.77
CA SER A 34 -6.40 -18.38 -11.42
C SER A 34 -5.86 -17.51 -10.28
N LYS A 35 -4.80 -16.74 -10.55
CA LYS A 35 -4.18 -15.81 -9.59
C LYS A 35 -4.70 -14.38 -9.74
N LEU A 36 -5.61 -14.14 -10.68
CA LEU A 36 -6.15 -12.82 -10.97
C LEU A 36 -7.62 -12.75 -10.58
N THR A 37 -8.04 -11.56 -10.19
CA THR A 37 -9.45 -11.21 -10.02
C THR A 37 -10.03 -10.58 -11.27
N HIS A 38 -9.20 -9.89 -12.04
CA HIS A 38 -9.57 -9.22 -13.29
C HIS A 38 -8.46 -9.44 -14.32
N VAL A 39 -8.86 -9.82 -15.52
CA VAL A 39 -8.01 -9.91 -16.71
C VAL A 39 -8.49 -8.84 -17.69
N ILE A 40 -7.60 -7.93 -18.06
CA ILE A 40 -7.93 -6.78 -18.90
C ILE A 40 -7.32 -6.97 -20.29
N TYR A 41 -8.16 -6.98 -21.33
CA TYR A 41 -7.70 -6.96 -22.71
C TYR A 41 -7.23 -5.56 -23.08
N SER A 42 -5.99 -5.44 -23.58
CA SER A 42 -5.37 -4.18 -23.93
C SER A 42 -4.80 -4.24 -25.35
N PHE A 43 -5.35 -3.53 -26.33
CA PHE A 43 -6.45 -2.57 -26.24
C PHE A 43 -7.41 -2.67 -27.42
N ALA A 44 -8.66 -2.28 -27.21
CA ALA A 44 -9.47 -1.73 -28.29
C ALA A 44 -9.06 -0.29 -28.54
N THR A 45 -9.11 0.16 -29.79
CA THR A 45 -8.69 1.53 -30.14
C THR A 45 -9.78 2.26 -30.93
N ILE A 46 -9.69 3.59 -30.98
CA ILE A 46 -10.75 4.45 -31.52
C ILE A 46 -10.58 4.55 -33.03
N HIS A 47 -11.66 4.31 -33.78
CA HIS A 47 -11.59 4.39 -35.23
C HIS A 47 -11.27 5.83 -35.69
N PRO A 48 -10.42 6.02 -36.71
CA PRO A 48 -9.99 7.35 -37.16
C PRO A 48 -11.06 8.25 -37.75
N ASP A 49 -12.26 7.71 -38.03
CA ASP A 49 -13.42 8.52 -38.40
C ASP A 49 -13.94 9.38 -37.23
N LEU A 50 -13.55 9.06 -36.00
CA LEU A 50 -13.96 9.75 -34.77
C LEU A 50 -15.49 9.86 -34.59
N ASP A 51 -16.24 8.96 -35.22
CA ASP A 51 -17.71 8.88 -35.19
C ASP A 51 -18.25 8.00 -34.05
N GLY A 52 -17.35 7.56 -33.15
CA GLY A 52 -17.62 6.65 -32.05
C GLY A 52 -17.46 5.17 -32.39
N LYS A 53 -16.93 4.80 -33.56
CA LYS A 53 -16.53 3.41 -33.85
C LYS A 53 -15.20 3.05 -33.18
N LEU A 54 -15.01 1.75 -32.99
CA LEU A 54 -13.73 1.15 -32.61
C LEU A 54 -13.05 0.58 -33.87
N ASN A 55 -11.71 0.52 -33.86
CA ASN A 55 -10.98 -0.29 -34.83
C ASN A 55 -11.31 -1.78 -34.65
N ALA A 56 -11.10 -2.55 -35.71
CA ALA A 56 -11.28 -4.00 -35.64
C ALA A 56 -10.35 -4.60 -34.57
N ILE A 57 -10.90 -5.48 -33.75
CA ILE A 57 -10.15 -6.23 -32.74
C ILE A 57 -10.02 -7.71 -33.15
N ASP A 58 -9.05 -8.41 -32.59
CA ASP A 58 -9.01 -9.87 -32.67
C ASP A 58 -10.08 -10.46 -31.74
N GLY A 59 -11.26 -10.72 -32.31
CA GLY A 59 -12.38 -11.31 -31.58
C GLY A 59 -12.10 -12.73 -31.07
N THR A 60 -11.19 -13.48 -31.70
CA THR A 60 -10.82 -14.84 -31.25
C THR A 60 -9.98 -14.76 -29.99
N TYR A 61 -8.98 -13.86 -29.98
CA TYR A 61 -8.18 -13.59 -28.79
C TYR A 61 -9.06 -13.14 -27.63
N LEU A 62 -9.91 -12.14 -27.84
CA LEU A 62 -10.80 -11.62 -26.79
C LEU A 62 -11.74 -12.70 -26.25
N SER A 63 -12.40 -13.48 -27.12
CA SER A 63 -13.30 -14.56 -26.70
C SER A 63 -12.56 -15.65 -25.90
N THR A 64 -11.35 -16.00 -26.32
CA THR A 64 -10.51 -16.98 -25.62
C THR A 64 -10.08 -16.45 -24.26
N MET A 65 -9.76 -15.15 -24.16
CA MET A 65 -9.32 -14.52 -22.93
C MET A 65 -10.45 -14.48 -21.91
N THR A 66 -11.63 -14.06 -22.36
CA THR A 66 -12.83 -14.07 -21.54
C THR A 66 -13.14 -15.47 -21.02
N SER A 67 -13.07 -16.47 -21.90
CA SER A 67 -13.35 -17.87 -21.51
C SER A 67 -12.38 -18.40 -20.46
N ILE A 68 -11.08 -18.12 -20.60
CA ILE A 68 -10.05 -18.53 -19.63
C ILE A 68 -10.24 -17.80 -18.30
N ALA A 69 -10.50 -16.49 -18.31
CA ALA A 69 -10.74 -15.70 -17.11
C ALA A 69 -11.96 -16.24 -16.33
N HIS A 70 -13.10 -16.41 -17.01
CA HIS A 70 -14.33 -16.91 -16.40
C HIS A 70 -14.20 -18.32 -15.84
N ALA A 71 -13.48 -19.20 -16.55
CA ALA A 71 -13.22 -20.56 -16.08
C ALA A 71 -12.43 -20.60 -14.75
N GLN A 72 -11.71 -19.53 -14.42
CA GLN A 72 -10.98 -19.37 -13.16
C GLN A 72 -11.67 -18.43 -12.17
N GLY A 73 -12.88 -17.96 -12.46
CA GLY A 73 -13.63 -17.03 -11.61
C GLY A 73 -13.12 -15.58 -11.65
N ALA A 74 -12.22 -15.25 -12.58
CA ALA A 74 -11.77 -13.89 -12.82
C ALA A 74 -12.73 -13.16 -13.77
N LYS A 75 -12.83 -11.83 -13.63
CA LYS A 75 -13.58 -10.98 -14.55
C LYS A 75 -12.77 -10.66 -15.80
N ALA A 76 -13.44 -10.53 -16.93
CA ALA A 76 -12.84 -10.12 -18.19
C ALA A 76 -13.27 -8.69 -18.55
N ILE A 77 -12.31 -7.77 -18.66
CA ILE A 77 -12.55 -6.34 -18.90
C ILE A 77 -11.93 -5.94 -20.24
N LEU A 78 -12.59 -5.07 -21.00
CA LEU A 78 -12.02 -4.47 -22.22
C LEU A 78 -11.45 -3.09 -21.92
N ALA A 79 -10.13 -2.92 -22.04
CA ALA A 79 -9.51 -1.60 -22.01
C ALA A 79 -9.53 -0.94 -23.39
N VAL A 80 -9.86 0.34 -23.40
CA VAL A 80 -9.87 1.17 -24.61
C VAL A 80 -8.96 2.36 -24.40
N GLY A 81 -8.10 2.65 -25.37
CA GLY A 81 -7.07 3.69 -25.27
C GLY A 81 -5.69 3.09 -25.06
N GLY A 82 -4.96 3.61 -24.06
CA GLY A 82 -3.54 3.31 -23.80
C GLY A 82 -2.58 4.23 -24.56
N TRP A 83 -1.31 4.25 -24.14
CA TRP A 83 -0.26 5.02 -24.80
C TRP A 83 0.34 4.32 -26.04
N PHE A 84 0.14 4.90 -27.23
CA PHE A 84 0.77 4.44 -28.48
C PHE A 84 1.79 5.45 -29.01
N PRO A 85 3.11 5.23 -28.83
CA PRO A 85 4.09 6.00 -29.56
C PRO A 85 4.01 5.61 -31.04
N CYS A 86 3.96 6.60 -31.94
CA CYS A 86 3.86 6.42 -33.39
C CYS A 86 4.94 5.51 -34.01
N SER A 87 5.98 5.14 -33.26
CA SER A 87 7.07 4.26 -33.66
C SER A 87 6.74 2.75 -33.64
N TYR A 88 5.59 2.32 -33.09
CA TYR A 88 5.13 0.91 -33.20
C TYR A 88 4.34 0.62 -34.49
N ALA A 89 4.22 1.60 -35.39
CA ALA A 89 3.51 1.51 -36.68
C ALA A 89 4.28 0.75 -37.77
N ASN A 90 4.83 -0.43 -37.44
CA ASN A 90 5.10 -1.46 -38.46
C ASN A 90 3.85 -2.32 -38.74
N GLN A 91 2.70 -1.94 -38.19
CA GLN A 91 1.40 -2.38 -38.66
C GLN A 91 0.90 -1.35 -39.69
N SER A 92 0.73 -1.80 -40.93
CA SER A 92 0.31 -1.02 -42.09
C SER A 92 -1.09 -0.41 -41.92
N GLY A 93 -1.22 0.66 -41.13
CA GLY A 93 -2.46 1.38 -40.88
C GLY A 93 -2.21 2.85 -40.52
N PRO A 94 -3.11 3.78 -40.89
CA PRO A 94 -2.89 5.21 -40.70
C PRO A 94 -2.82 5.60 -39.22
N CYS A 95 -1.67 6.14 -38.80
CA CYS A 95 -1.33 6.69 -37.47
C CYS A 95 -2.22 7.85 -36.96
N ALA A 96 -3.41 8.08 -37.51
CA ALA A 96 -4.03 9.41 -37.41
C ALA A 96 -4.90 9.65 -36.17
N ALA A 97 -5.40 8.61 -35.48
CA ALA A 97 -6.35 8.79 -34.38
C ALA A 97 -5.90 8.21 -33.04
N ASP A 98 -5.22 7.08 -33.01
CA ASP A 98 -4.86 6.41 -31.74
C ASP A 98 -3.68 7.10 -31.00
N ALA A 99 -2.89 7.90 -31.71
CA ALA A 99 -1.88 8.79 -31.12
C ALA A 99 -2.40 10.22 -30.89
N ASN A 100 -3.67 10.49 -31.21
CA ASN A 100 -4.26 11.80 -31.00
C ASN A 100 -4.89 11.86 -29.60
N PRO A 101 -4.33 12.64 -28.65
CA PRO A 101 -5.00 12.89 -27.37
C PRO A 101 -6.39 13.51 -27.52
N GLU A 102 -6.75 13.97 -28.73
CA GLU A 102 -8.06 14.49 -29.09
C GLU A 102 -9.08 13.41 -29.57
N ALA A 103 -8.67 12.15 -29.81
CA ALA A 103 -9.61 11.13 -30.28
C ALA A 103 -10.70 10.86 -29.23
N PHE A 104 -10.31 10.74 -27.97
CA PHE A 104 -11.24 10.69 -26.86
C PHE A 104 -12.09 11.95 -26.72
N ASP A 105 -11.53 13.14 -26.97
CA ASP A 105 -12.29 14.40 -26.99
C ASP A 105 -13.40 14.35 -28.04
N ALA A 106 -13.11 13.84 -29.24
CA ALA A 106 -14.05 13.78 -30.35
C ALA A 106 -15.17 12.76 -30.07
N VAL A 107 -14.82 11.55 -29.64
CA VAL A 107 -15.81 10.51 -29.32
C VAL A 107 -16.54 10.74 -27.99
N SER A 108 -16.20 11.80 -27.24
CA SER A 108 -16.93 12.23 -26.04
C SER A 108 -17.95 13.35 -26.31
N LYS A 109 -18.21 13.69 -27.59
CA LYS A 109 -19.12 14.78 -27.98
C LYS A 109 -20.28 14.28 -28.84
N GLY A 110 -21.43 14.97 -28.71
CA GLY A 110 -22.58 14.84 -29.62
C GLY A 110 -23.01 13.39 -29.91
N ILE A 111 -23.26 13.10 -31.20
CA ILE A 111 -23.65 11.76 -31.67
C ILE A 111 -22.51 10.73 -31.53
N ALA A 112 -21.24 11.16 -31.65
CA ALA A 112 -20.09 10.28 -31.52
C ALA A 112 -20.01 9.66 -30.11
N LYS A 113 -20.35 10.42 -29.05
CA LYS A 113 -20.50 9.88 -27.69
C LYS A 113 -21.51 8.76 -27.60
N THR A 114 -22.70 8.98 -28.17
CA THR A 114 -23.76 7.96 -28.16
C THR A 114 -23.32 6.69 -28.90
N ASN A 115 -22.68 6.85 -30.06
CA ASN A 115 -22.17 5.73 -30.84
C ASN A 115 -21.06 4.98 -30.08
N PHE A 116 -20.11 5.72 -29.50
CA PHE A 116 -19.00 5.14 -28.75
C PHE A 116 -19.46 4.34 -27.55
N VAL A 117 -20.35 4.90 -26.73
CA VAL A 117 -20.96 4.21 -25.58
C VAL A 117 -21.71 2.95 -26.02
N ASN A 118 -22.50 3.03 -27.11
CA ASN A 118 -23.23 1.87 -27.61
C ASN A 118 -22.30 0.80 -28.18
N ASN A 119 -21.27 1.18 -28.93
CA ASN A 119 -20.31 0.24 -29.51
C ASN A 119 -19.51 -0.47 -28.41
N LEU A 120 -19.04 0.24 -27.39
CA LEU A 120 -18.39 -0.37 -26.23
C LEU A 120 -19.32 -1.34 -25.49
N TYR A 121 -20.57 -0.96 -25.25
CA TYR A 121 -21.56 -1.85 -24.65
C TYR A 121 -21.85 -3.07 -25.52
N ASN A 122 -21.89 -2.93 -26.84
CA ASN A 122 -22.06 -4.04 -27.76
C ASN A 122 -20.89 -5.03 -27.67
N MET A 123 -19.65 -4.55 -27.49
CA MET A 123 -18.50 -5.43 -27.20
C MET A 123 -18.71 -6.22 -25.91
N VAL A 124 -19.22 -5.56 -24.86
CA VAL A 124 -19.52 -6.23 -23.59
C VAL A 124 -20.52 -7.37 -23.79
N VAL A 125 -21.61 -7.13 -24.51
CA VAL A 125 -22.63 -8.15 -24.78
C VAL A 125 -22.06 -9.26 -25.69
N GLN A 126 -21.40 -8.90 -26.78
CA GLN A 126 -20.91 -9.84 -27.80
C GLN A 126 -19.87 -10.81 -27.23
N TYR A 127 -18.93 -10.30 -26.43
CA TYR A 127 -17.82 -11.09 -25.88
C TYR A 127 -18.02 -11.51 -24.43
N ASN A 128 -19.25 -11.35 -23.91
CA ASN A 128 -19.62 -11.68 -22.53
C ASN A 128 -18.69 -11.02 -21.49
N LEU A 129 -18.24 -9.79 -21.71
CA LEU A 129 -17.32 -9.11 -20.78
C LEU A 129 -18.04 -8.74 -19.48
N ASP A 130 -17.25 -8.41 -18.47
CA ASP A 130 -17.71 -7.99 -17.15
C ASP A 130 -17.53 -6.49 -16.90
N GLY A 131 -17.00 -5.76 -17.89
CA GLY A 131 -16.78 -4.34 -17.74
C GLY A 131 -15.97 -3.70 -18.85
N ILE A 132 -15.71 -2.41 -18.68
CA ILE A 132 -14.95 -1.54 -19.58
C ILE A 132 -13.92 -0.78 -18.74
N ASP A 133 -12.69 -0.68 -19.25
CA ASP A 133 -11.63 0.16 -18.71
C ASP A 133 -11.34 1.30 -19.70
N ILE A 134 -11.42 2.55 -19.23
CA ILE A 134 -11.10 3.72 -20.06
C ILE A 134 -9.67 4.16 -19.74
N ASP A 135 -8.73 3.85 -20.62
CA ASP A 135 -7.33 4.24 -20.46
C ASP A 135 -7.03 5.49 -21.31
N TRP A 136 -7.56 6.63 -20.85
CA TRP A 136 -7.28 7.92 -21.46
C TRP A 136 -6.03 8.51 -20.81
N GLU A 137 -4.93 8.57 -21.57
CA GLU A 137 -3.63 9.09 -21.11
C GLU A 137 -3.25 10.44 -21.76
N TYR A 138 -3.64 11.61 -21.25
CA TYR A 138 -4.52 11.86 -20.10
C TYR A 138 -5.51 12.98 -20.45
N PRO A 139 -6.69 13.02 -19.80
CA PRO A 139 -7.54 14.20 -19.86
C PRO A 139 -6.75 15.46 -19.53
N SER A 140 -7.09 16.54 -20.21
CA SER A 140 -6.56 17.88 -19.99
C SER A 140 -7.61 18.77 -19.31
N ALA A 141 -7.26 20.04 -19.07
CA ALA A 141 -8.22 21.02 -18.55
C ALA A 141 -9.46 21.16 -19.45
N SER A 142 -9.30 21.14 -20.78
CA SER A 142 -10.41 21.22 -21.73
C SER A 142 -11.20 19.92 -21.85
N SER A 143 -10.56 18.78 -21.55
CA SER A 143 -11.17 17.45 -21.67
C SER A 143 -11.87 16.98 -20.40
N GLN A 144 -11.63 17.63 -19.25
CA GLN A 144 -12.14 17.17 -17.95
C GLN A 144 -13.67 17.00 -17.92
N GLY A 145 -14.42 17.97 -18.48
CA GLY A 145 -15.88 17.86 -18.58
C GLY A 145 -16.34 16.73 -19.50
N LEU A 146 -15.63 16.53 -20.62
CA LEU A 146 -15.91 15.47 -21.58
C LEU A 146 -15.71 14.08 -20.96
N TYR A 147 -14.67 13.94 -20.15
CA TYR A 147 -14.37 12.69 -19.44
C TYR A 147 -15.47 12.34 -18.43
N VAL A 148 -15.96 13.32 -17.65
CA VAL A 148 -17.10 13.13 -16.73
C VAL A 148 -18.33 12.66 -17.50
N ASP A 149 -18.65 13.35 -18.60
CA ASP A 149 -19.79 13.06 -19.46
C ASP A 149 -19.75 11.66 -20.09
N LEU A 150 -18.55 11.23 -20.51
CA LEU A 150 -18.33 9.90 -21.07
C LEU A 150 -18.56 8.82 -20.00
N LEU A 151 -17.93 8.95 -18.82
CA LEU A 151 -18.10 7.96 -17.75
C LEU A 151 -19.54 7.89 -17.25
N ALA A 152 -20.24 9.03 -17.15
CA ALA A 152 -21.65 9.07 -16.77
C ALA A 152 -22.53 8.33 -17.79
N ALA A 153 -22.29 8.54 -19.09
CA ALA A 153 -23.02 7.87 -20.17
C ALA A 153 -22.74 6.36 -20.21
N LEU A 154 -21.47 5.96 -20.05
CA LEU A 154 -21.07 4.56 -19.93
C LEU A 154 -21.74 3.90 -18.74
N ARG A 155 -21.65 4.49 -17.54
CA ARG A 155 -22.31 3.96 -16.34
C ARG A 155 -23.81 3.78 -16.55
N THR A 156 -24.48 4.79 -17.11
CA THR A 156 -25.92 4.72 -17.42
C THR A 156 -26.24 3.55 -18.34
N LYS A 157 -25.47 3.38 -19.43
CA LYS A 157 -25.68 2.29 -20.39
C LYS A 157 -25.37 0.91 -19.79
N MET A 158 -24.27 0.79 -19.07
CA MET A 158 -23.82 -0.45 -18.45
C MET A 158 -24.80 -0.95 -17.38
N ASN A 159 -25.43 -0.04 -16.62
CA ASN A 159 -26.47 -0.37 -15.65
C ASN A 159 -27.75 -0.93 -16.29
N THR A 160 -27.91 -0.87 -17.61
CA THR A 160 -29.03 -1.53 -18.31
C THR A 160 -28.79 -3.01 -18.60
N HIS A 161 -27.60 -3.54 -18.30
CA HIS A 161 -27.30 -4.94 -18.56
C HIS A 161 -28.22 -5.85 -17.72
N PRO A 162 -28.91 -6.83 -18.32
CA PRO A 162 -30.03 -7.51 -17.66
C PRO A 162 -29.61 -8.43 -16.49
N THR A 163 -28.37 -8.92 -16.50
CA THR A 163 -27.92 -9.99 -15.59
C THR A 163 -26.58 -9.75 -14.90
N LYS A 164 -25.86 -8.69 -15.28
CA LYS A 164 -24.51 -8.42 -14.76
C LYS A 164 -24.43 -7.02 -14.20
N ASN A 165 -23.80 -6.90 -13.04
CA ASN A 165 -23.31 -5.62 -12.54
C ASN A 165 -21.95 -5.37 -13.17
N LEU A 166 -21.93 -4.68 -14.30
CA LEU A 166 -20.71 -4.41 -15.06
C LEU A 166 -19.82 -3.39 -14.34
N GLU A 167 -18.51 -3.62 -14.38
CA GLU A 167 -17.51 -2.73 -13.77
C GLU A 167 -16.95 -1.71 -14.76
N LEU A 168 -16.81 -0.46 -14.31
CA LEU A 168 -16.17 0.61 -15.06
C LEU A 168 -14.89 1.03 -14.32
N SER A 169 -13.75 0.90 -14.97
CA SER A 169 -12.45 1.26 -14.41
C SER A 169 -11.70 2.25 -15.30
N THR A 170 -10.59 2.77 -14.79
CA THR A 170 -9.69 3.65 -15.55
C THR A 170 -8.27 3.54 -15.02
N ALA A 171 -7.28 3.65 -15.91
CA ALA A 171 -5.90 3.86 -15.52
C ALA A 171 -5.60 5.34 -15.34
N VAL A 172 -4.86 5.66 -14.28
CA VAL A 172 -4.59 7.04 -13.85
C VAL A 172 -3.12 7.27 -13.58
N PRO A 173 -2.60 8.50 -13.73
CA PRO A 173 -1.19 8.79 -13.48
C PRO A 173 -0.87 8.74 -11.98
N ALA A 174 0.39 8.50 -11.64
CA ALA A 174 0.84 8.43 -10.25
C ALA A 174 1.10 9.79 -9.56
N SER A 175 0.74 10.92 -10.18
CA SER A 175 0.94 12.24 -9.58
C SER A 175 -0.08 13.30 -10.01
N ALA A 176 -0.09 14.42 -9.30
CA ALA A 176 -0.97 15.55 -9.54
C ALA A 176 -0.80 16.19 -10.93
N PHE A 177 0.37 16.08 -11.58
CA PHE A 177 0.67 16.78 -12.82
C PHE A 177 -0.40 16.56 -13.90
N ARG A 178 -0.77 15.30 -14.13
CA ARG A 178 -1.90 14.90 -14.98
C ARG A 178 -3.12 14.43 -14.18
N GLY A 179 -2.91 13.90 -12.97
CA GLY A 179 -3.99 13.38 -12.13
C GLY A 179 -5.01 14.44 -11.72
N GLN A 180 -4.63 15.72 -11.72
CA GLN A 180 -5.56 16.80 -11.38
C GLN A 180 -6.78 16.88 -12.32
N TYR A 181 -6.64 16.43 -13.58
CA TYR A 181 -7.67 16.49 -14.60
C TYR A 181 -8.74 15.40 -14.47
N PHE A 182 -8.52 14.38 -13.63
CA PHE A 182 -9.53 13.41 -13.23
C PHE A 182 -10.37 13.97 -12.07
N SER A 183 -11.42 14.75 -12.38
CA SER A 183 -12.26 15.42 -11.38
C SER A 183 -12.96 14.44 -10.43
N SER A 184 -13.25 14.85 -9.20
CA SER A 184 -14.05 14.04 -8.27
C SER A 184 -15.42 13.63 -8.86
N ALA A 185 -16.00 14.49 -9.69
CA ALA A 185 -17.23 14.22 -10.44
C ALA A 185 -17.09 13.04 -11.42
N ALA A 186 -15.90 12.81 -11.98
CA ALA A 186 -15.61 11.63 -12.79
C ALA A 186 -15.41 10.38 -11.91
N LEU A 187 -14.64 10.53 -10.81
CA LEU A 187 -14.22 9.41 -9.96
C LEU A 187 -15.38 8.67 -9.28
N GLN A 188 -16.52 9.31 -9.07
CA GLN A 188 -17.71 8.67 -8.49
C GLN A 188 -18.28 7.54 -9.36
N TYR A 189 -18.08 7.59 -10.69
CA TYR A 189 -18.65 6.61 -11.62
C TYR A 189 -17.84 5.33 -11.73
N LEU A 190 -16.63 5.29 -11.18
CA LEU A 190 -15.68 4.20 -11.33
C LEU A 190 -15.83 3.18 -10.20
N ASP A 191 -15.68 1.90 -10.50
CA ASP A 191 -15.55 0.84 -9.49
C ASP A 191 -14.09 0.67 -9.07
N ASP A 192 -13.17 0.80 -10.03
CA ASP A 192 -11.72 0.64 -9.85
C ASP A 192 -10.92 1.76 -10.52
N ILE A 193 -9.76 2.06 -9.94
CA ILE A 193 -8.82 3.09 -10.36
C ILE A 193 -7.42 2.51 -10.31
N HIS A 194 -6.84 2.29 -11.47
CA HIS A 194 -5.56 1.66 -11.64
C HIS A 194 -4.43 2.71 -11.67
N ILE A 195 -3.73 2.87 -10.55
CA ILE A 195 -2.68 3.90 -10.41
C ILE A 195 -1.41 3.43 -11.12
N MET A 196 -1.03 4.07 -12.22
CA MET A 196 0.19 3.77 -12.98
C MET A 196 1.44 4.29 -12.26
N ALA A 197 1.81 3.66 -11.15
CA ALA A 197 2.97 3.96 -10.32
C ALA A 197 4.28 3.45 -10.90
N TYR A 198 4.49 3.71 -12.18
CA TYR A 198 5.68 3.40 -12.97
C TYR A 198 5.93 4.50 -14.00
N ASP A 199 7.01 4.36 -14.77
CA ASP A 199 7.41 5.28 -15.84
C ASP A 199 7.82 6.70 -15.39
N ALA A 200 8.21 6.82 -14.12
CA ALA A 200 8.85 8.02 -13.61
C ALA A 200 10.23 8.29 -14.24
N SER A 201 10.67 9.54 -14.11
CA SER A 201 12.04 9.94 -14.41
C SER A 201 12.88 10.00 -13.13
N PRO A 202 14.17 9.59 -13.14
CA PRO A 202 14.89 9.02 -14.28
C PRO A 202 14.41 7.59 -14.61
N ARG A 203 14.50 7.20 -15.88
CA ARG A 203 14.00 5.90 -16.39
C ARG A 203 14.56 4.69 -15.62
N ILE A 204 15.82 4.75 -15.18
CA ILE A 204 16.43 3.68 -14.36
C ILE A 204 15.76 3.50 -12.99
N ASN A 205 15.04 4.50 -12.49
CA ASN A 205 14.29 4.47 -11.23
C ASN A 205 12.80 4.77 -11.51
N HIS A 206 12.23 4.16 -12.55
CA HIS A 206 10.89 4.51 -13.02
C HIS A 206 9.75 4.08 -12.08
N SER A 207 9.98 3.14 -11.15
CA SER A 207 8.92 2.57 -10.30
C SER A 207 9.44 2.21 -8.91
N THR A 208 9.88 3.21 -8.17
CA THR A 208 10.46 3.04 -6.82
C THR A 208 9.38 2.84 -5.75
N TYR A 209 9.77 2.38 -4.57
CA TYR A 209 8.87 2.28 -3.41
C TYR A 209 8.29 3.66 -3.05
N THR A 210 9.14 4.69 -2.95
CA THR A 210 8.71 6.07 -2.62
C THR A 210 7.72 6.60 -3.65
N PHE A 211 7.94 6.31 -4.94
CA PHE A 211 7.01 6.75 -5.99
C PHE A 211 5.63 6.12 -5.82
N ALA A 212 5.56 4.82 -5.51
CA ALA A 212 4.31 4.14 -5.22
C ALA A 212 3.58 4.70 -3.99
N ALA A 213 4.31 4.93 -2.88
CA ALA A 213 3.72 5.51 -1.68
C ALA A 213 3.14 6.91 -1.94
N ASN A 214 3.88 7.75 -2.66
CA ASN A 214 3.41 9.08 -3.04
C ASN A 214 2.17 9.02 -3.96
N ALA A 215 2.11 8.05 -4.87
CA ALA A 215 0.99 7.86 -5.76
C ALA A 215 -0.29 7.47 -5.01
N ILE A 216 -0.20 6.52 -4.07
CA ILE A 216 -1.32 6.13 -3.19
C ILE A 216 -1.80 7.34 -2.39
N ASN A 217 -0.87 8.04 -1.73
CA ASN A 217 -1.17 9.23 -0.93
C ASN A 217 -1.89 10.31 -1.74
N TYR A 218 -1.44 10.56 -2.97
CA TYR A 218 -2.08 11.51 -3.86
C TYR A 218 -3.54 11.12 -4.13
N TRP A 219 -3.81 9.88 -4.55
CA TRP A 219 -5.17 9.45 -4.89
C TRP A 219 -6.11 9.33 -3.69
N GLN A 220 -5.62 8.88 -2.53
CA GLN A 220 -6.40 8.91 -1.29
C GLN A 220 -6.72 10.34 -0.85
N SER A 221 -5.78 11.29 -1.00
CA SER A 221 -6.01 12.70 -0.64
C SER A 221 -7.10 13.39 -1.48
N ARG A 222 -7.45 12.82 -2.63
CA ARG A 222 -8.54 13.29 -3.51
C ARG A 222 -9.93 12.86 -3.03
N GLY A 223 -10.02 12.14 -1.92
CA GLY A 223 -11.28 11.66 -1.34
C GLY A 223 -11.84 10.41 -2.01
N VAL A 224 -11.03 9.70 -2.80
CA VAL A 224 -11.41 8.40 -3.37
C VAL A 224 -11.43 7.35 -2.25
N ALA A 225 -12.47 6.53 -2.20
CA ALA A 225 -12.50 5.37 -1.33
C ALA A 225 -11.31 4.44 -1.62
N SER A 226 -10.51 4.14 -0.61
CA SER A 226 -9.26 3.35 -0.79
C SER A 226 -9.52 1.97 -1.41
N SER A 227 -10.69 1.39 -1.16
CA SER A 227 -11.13 0.12 -1.76
C SER A 227 -11.24 0.14 -3.29
N LYS A 228 -11.29 1.31 -3.92
CA LYS A 228 -11.30 1.48 -5.39
C LYS A 228 -9.90 1.62 -5.99
N LEU A 229 -8.86 1.76 -5.18
CA LEU A 229 -7.51 2.05 -5.66
C LEU A 229 -6.72 0.76 -5.83
N GLN A 230 -6.10 0.58 -6.99
CA GLN A 230 -5.15 -0.50 -7.24
C GLN A 230 -3.78 0.06 -7.59
N LEU A 231 -2.74 -0.36 -6.87
CA LEU A 231 -1.37 0.08 -7.10
C LEU A 231 -0.77 -0.64 -8.31
N GLY A 232 -0.33 0.12 -9.32
CA GLY A 232 0.34 -0.38 -10.52
C GLY A 232 1.76 -0.89 -10.25
N LEU A 233 2.06 -2.08 -10.76
CA LEU A 233 3.35 -2.75 -10.67
C LEU A 233 3.85 -3.11 -12.10
N PRO A 234 5.05 -2.66 -12.50
CA PRO A 234 5.57 -2.94 -13.82
C PRO A 234 6.28 -4.30 -13.87
N PHE A 235 5.97 -5.11 -14.88
CA PHE A 235 6.68 -6.35 -15.22
C PHE A 235 7.72 -6.12 -16.33
N TYR A 236 8.33 -4.95 -16.32
CA TYR A 236 9.40 -4.51 -17.22
C TYR A 236 10.34 -3.57 -16.49
N GLY A 237 11.45 -3.26 -17.13
CA GLY A 237 12.36 -2.20 -16.72
C GLY A 237 12.77 -1.31 -17.88
N TRP A 238 13.47 -0.22 -17.54
CA TRP A 238 14.06 0.69 -18.53
C TRP A 238 15.55 0.86 -18.28
N ASN A 239 16.30 1.05 -19.36
CA ASN A 239 17.66 1.57 -19.25
C ASN A 239 17.68 3.11 -19.25
N SER A 240 18.85 3.69 -18.97
CA SER A 240 19.05 5.15 -18.92
C SER A 240 18.75 5.86 -20.26
N SER A 241 18.89 5.15 -21.37
CA SER A 241 18.61 5.67 -22.72
C SER A 241 17.12 5.64 -23.09
N GLY A 242 16.26 5.13 -22.20
CA GLY A 242 14.83 5.02 -22.44
C GLY A 242 14.44 3.86 -23.36
N ALA A 243 15.21 2.78 -23.41
CA ALA A 243 14.79 1.50 -23.97
C ALA A 243 14.18 0.61 -22.88
N SER A 244 13.04 -0.02 -23.18
CA SER A 244 12.32 -0.92 -22.26
C SER A 244 12.67 -2.38 -22.53
N MET A 245 12.63 -3.21 -21.49
CA MET A 245 12.81 -4.66 -21.56
C MET A 245 11.83 -5.36 -20.61
N ALA A 246 11.17 -6.42 -21.08
CA ALA A 246 10.28 -7.23 -20.25
C ALA A 246 11.07 -7.92 -19.13
N TYR A 247 10.43 -8.09 -17.96
CA TYR A 247 11.07 -8.69 -16.79
C TYR A 247 11.65 -10.08 -17.10
N LYS A 248 10.91 -10.93 -17.80
CA LYS A 248 11.40 -12.25 -18.22
C LYS A 248 12.69 -12.20 -19.04
N ASP A 249 12.88 -11.16 -19.86
CA ASP A 249 14.07 -11.00 -20.69
C ASP A 249 15.26 -10.46 -19.87
N ILE A 250 14.98 -9.61 -18.88
CA ILE A 250 15.98 -9.18 -17.87
C ILE A 250 16.47 -10.41 -17.09
N VAL A 251 15.56 -11.29 -16.64
CA VAL A 251 15.90 -12.54 -15.94
C VAL A 251 16.66 -13.52 -16.84
N ALA A 252 16.30 -13.61 -18.12
CA ALA A 252 17.04 -14.43 -19.08
C ALA A 252 18.49 -13.93 -19.28
N ALA A 253 18.69 -12.60 -19.24
CA ALA A 253 20.00 -11.98 -19.36
C ALA A 253 20.84 -12.02 -18.06
N ASP A 254 20.19 -12.05 -16.89
CA ASP A 254 20.83 -12.23 -15.58
C ASP A 254 19.94 -13.09 -14.67
N PRO A 255 20.25 -14.37 -14.48
CA PRO A 255 19.46 -15.26 -13.61
C PRO A 255 19.42 -14.83 -12.14
N SER A 256 20.29 -13.91 -11.69
CA SER A 256 20.23 -13.33 -10.34
C SER A 256 19.22 -12.19 -10.21
N ALA A 257 18.69 -11.67 -11.33
CA ALA A 257 17.74 -10.56 -11.37
C ALA A 257 16.52 -10.71 -10.44
N PRO A 258 15.87 -11.89 -10.33
CA PRO A 258 14.71 -12.05 -9.44
C PRO A 258 15.00 -11.78 -7.96
N ASN A 259 16.25 -12.00 -7.53
CA ASN A 259 16.68 -11.93 -6.14
C ASN A 259 17.51 -10.67 -5.83
N LYS A 260 17.56 -9.71 -6.76
CA LYS A 260 18.14 -8.40 -6.46
C LYS A 260 17.31 -7.71 -5.38
N VAL A 261 18.00 -6.87 -4.62
CA VAL A 261 17.41 -6.01 -3.59
C VAL A 261 17.80 -4.58 -3.92
N TYR A 262 16.78 -3.76 -4.18
CA TYR A 262 16.92 -2.34 -4.42
C TYR A 262 17.69 -1.65 -3.26
N PRO A 263 18.68 -0.78 -3.54
CA PRO A 263 19.54 -0.21 -2.49
C PRO A 263 18.82 0.65 -1.44
N ASN A 264 17.76 1.35 -1.84
CA ASN A 264 16.93 2.20 -0.98
C ASN A 264 15.60 2.54 -1.65
N ASN A 265 14.63 3.05 -0.88
CA ASN A 265 13.26 3.32 -1.34
C ASN A 265 13.11 4.25 -2.57
N ASN A 266 14.16 4.99 -2.95
CA ASN A 266 14.17 5.87 -4.12
C ASN A 266 14.88 5.25 -5.33
N THR A 267 15.17 3.95 -5.30
CA THR A 267 15.84 3.24 -6.38
C THR A 267 15.07 1.99 -6.79
N CYS A 268 15.17 1.65 -8.07
CA CYS A 268 14.74 0.35 -8.58
C CYS A 268 15.89 -0.66 -8.47
N ASP A 269 15.56 -1.95 -8.55
CA ASP A 269 16.54 -3.00 -8.78
C ASP A 269 17.22 -2.78 -10.12
N GLN A 270 18.52 -3.10 -10.21
CA GLN A 270 19.26 -2.91 -11.45
C GLN A 270 20.02 -4.17 -11.85
N SER A 271 19.98 -4.48 -13.15
CA SER A 271 20.76 -5.54 -13.77
C SER A 271 20.95 -5.23 -15.25
N ASN A 272 22.15 -5.52 -15.78
CA ASN A 272 22.50 -5.32 -17.19
C ASN A 272 22.13 -3.92 -17.74
N GLY A 273 22.20 -2.88 -16.90
CA GLY A 273 21.88 -1.49 -17.27
C GLY A 273 20.39 -1.15 -17.32
N TYR A 274 19.51 -2.06 -16.91
CA TYR A 274 18.07 -1.83 -16.77
C TYR A 274 17.68 -1.70 -15.30
N GLY A 275 16.79 -0.76 -15.02
CA GLY A 275 16.12 -0.59 -13.74
C GLY A 275 14.70 -1.15 -13.79
N TYR A 276 14.36 -2.04 -12.86
CA TYR A 276 13.10 -2.79 -12.82
C TYR A 276 12.67 -3.05 -11.37
N ASN A 277 11.56 -3.76 -11.16
CA ASN A 277 11.16 -4.24 -9.84
C ASN A 277 11.44 -5.75 -9.75
N ALA A 278 12.38 -6.16 -8.91
CA ALA A 278 12.60 -7.55 -8.56
C ALA A 278 11.59 -8.01 -7.50
N LYS A 279 11.64 -9.29 -7.10
CA LYS A 279 10.65 -9.88 -6.19
C LYS A 279 10.52 -9.11 -4.88
N LYS A 280 11.64 -8.71 -4.25
CA LYS A 280 11.61 -8.00 -2.97
C LYS A 280 10.88 -6.65 -3.05
N LEU A 281 11.14 -5.86 -4.11
CA LEU A 281 10.48 -4.57 -4.29
C LEU A 281 8.99 -4.75 -4.62
N ILE A 282 8.63 -5.79 -5.38
CA ILE A 282 7.23 -6.16 -5.62
C ILE A 282 6.53 -6.53 -4.30
N GLU A 283 7.12 -7.40 -3.48
CA GLU A 283 6.60 -7.79 -2.16
C GLU A 283 6.39 -6.58 -1.24
N ASP A 284 7.35 -5.67 -1.20
CA ASP A 284 7.27 -4.46 -0.37
C ASP A 284 6.18 -3.52 -0.84
N LYS A 285 5.97 -3.40 -2.16
CA LYS A 285 4.89 -2.57 -2.73
C LYS A 285 3.51 -3.22 -2.55
N VAL A 286 3.42 -4.55 -2.58
CA VAL A 286 2.20 -5.28 -2.18
C VAL A 286 1.91 -5.06 -0.70
N GLN A 287 2.93 -5.13 0.16
CA GLN A 287 2.76 -4.85 1.59
C GLN A 287 2.37 -3.40 1.85
N LEU A 288 2.92 -2.45 1.10
CA LEU A 288 2.50 -1.06 1.13
C LEU A 288 1.01 -0.93 0.78
N ALA A 289 0.54 -1.58 -0.28
CA ALA A 289 -0.88 -1.58 -0.65
C ALA A 289 -1.79 -2.11 0.49
N LEU A 290 -1.35 -3.17 1.16
CA LEU A 290 -2.05 -3.72 2.34
C LEU A 290 -2.05 -2.73 3.52
N ASN A 291 -0.90 -2.11 3.82
CA ASN A 291 -0.74 -1.19 4.94
C ASN A 291 -1.57 0.09 4.75
N GLU A 292 -1.63 0.60 3.52
CA GLU A 292 -2.45 1.77 3.15
C GLU A 292 -3.93 1.41 2.95
N ASN A 293 -4.29 0.13 3.15
CA ASN A 293 -5.65 -0.39 3.02
C ASN A 293 -6.33 0.00 1.69
N ILE A 294 -5.57 -0.06 0.60
CA ILE A 294 -6.11 0.14 -0.74
C ILE A 294 -6.71 -1.16 -1.30
N GLY A 295 -7.48 -1.04 -2.38
CA GLY A 295 -8.28 -2.10 -2.98
C GLY A 295 -7.49 -3.22 -3.66
N GLY A 296 -6.19 -3.05 -3.89
CA GLY A 296 -5.33 -4.11 -4.42
C GLY A 296 -4.18 -3.63 -5.28
N ILE A 297 -3.83 -4.47 -6.26
CA ILE A 297 -2.73 -4.24 -7.21
C ILE A 297 -3.23 -4.34 -8.65
N MET A 298 -2.55 -3.60 -9.52
CA MET A 298 -2.67 -3.66 -10.97
C MET A 298 -1.31 -3.99 -11.57
N ILE A 299 -1.27 -4.79 -12.63
CA ILE A 299 -0.04 -5.26 -13.27
C ILE A 299 -0.04 -4.88 -14.76
N TRP A 300 1.02 -4.20 -15.19
CA TRP A 300 1.37 -4.02 -16.60
C TRP A 300 2.72 -4.69 -16.91
N ALA A 301 2.80 -5.75 -17.71
CA ALA A 301 1.70 -6.59 -18.21
C ALA A 301 2.01 -8.07 -17.99
N ILE A 302 0.97 -8.90 -17.89
CA ILE A 302 1.07 -10.30 -17.46
C ILE A 302 1.95 -11.14 -18.40
N ASP A 303 1.95 -10.85 -19.70
CA ASP A 303 2.77 -11.56 -20.69
C ASP A 303 4.28 -11.29 -20.57
N GLN A 304 4.67 -10.32 -19.75
CA GLN A 304 6.06 -9.93 -19.49
C GLN A 304 6.67 -10.65 -18.28
N ASP A 305 5.85 -11.41 -17.54
CA ASP A 305 6.30 -12.23 -16.43
C ASP A 305 7.11 -13.44 -16.89
N HIS A 306 7.91 -14.00 -15.98
CA HIS A 306 8.72 -15.18 -16.22
C HIS A 306 7.90 -16.47 -16.00
N SER A 307 8.05 -17.47 -16.86
CA SER A 307 7.27 -18.73 -16.80
C SER A 307 7.71 -19.67 -15.67
N ASN A 308 8.97 -19.62 -15.23
CA ASN A 308 9.43 -20.35 -14.04
C ASN A 308 8.73 -19.79 -12.79
N PRO A 309 7.96 -20.61 -12.05
CA PRO A 309 7.22 -20.18 -10.86
C PRO A 309 8.08 -19.52 -9.78
N SER A 310 9.35 -19.89 -9.66
CA SER A 310 10.27 -19.33 -8.65
C SER A 310 10.71 -17.91 -8.97
N TYR A 311 10.66 -17.52 -10.24
CA TYR A 311 11.03 -16.19 -10.73
C TYR A 311 9.82 -15.31 -11.03
N SER A 312 8.62 -15.90 -11.17
CA SER A 312 7.39 -15.16 -11.48
C SER A 312 7.07 -14.09 -10.43
N LEU A 313 6.85 -12.86 -10.91
CA LEU A 313 6.36 -11.76 -10.10
C LEU A 313 4.88 -11.94 -9.78
N LEU A 314 4.07 -12.51 -10.69
CA LEU A 314 2.66 -12.80 -10.41
C LEU A 314 2.49 -13.79 -9.27
N ASN A 315 3.29 -14.86 -9.25
CA ASN A 315 3.29 -15.82 -8.14
C ASN A 315 3.77 -15.20 -6.84
N THR A 316 4.72 -14.27 -6.91
CA THR A 316 5.20 -13.51 -5.75
C THR A 316 4.08 -12.67 -5.14
N ILE A 317 3.32 -11.96 -5.97
CA ILE A 317 2.16 -11.16 -5.56
C ILE A 317 1.06 -12.06 -4.97
N ASP A 318 0.72 -13.15 -5.67
CA ASP A 318 -0.31 -14.09 -5.27
C ASP A 318 -0.02 -14.72 -3.90
N ALA A 319 1.20 -15.22 -3.70
CA ALA A 319 1.64 -15.78 -2.43
C ALA A 319 1.57 -14.75 -1.31
N LYS A 320 1.99 -13.49 -1.56
CA LYS A 320 1.98 -12.43 -0.55
C LYS A 320 0.56 -12.04 -0.13
N LEU A 321 -0.39 -12.02 -1.06
CA LEU A 321 -1.79 -11.68 -0.78
C LEU A 321 -2.57 -12.85 -0.14
N ASN A 322 -2.30 -14.09 -0.54
CA ASN A 322 -2.98 -15.27 0.01
C ASN A 322 -2.46 -15.66 1.41
N ASN A 323 -1.16 -15.45 1.70
CA ASN A 323 -0.60 -15.67 3.04
C ASN A 323 -0.97 -14.57 4.06
N GLY A 324 -1.68 -13.52 3.64
CA GLY A 324 -2.23 -12.49 4.51
C GLY A 324 -3.54 -12.87 5.23
N GLY A 325 -4.07 -14.07 4.99
CA GLY A 325 -5.36 -14.54 5.54
C GLY A 325 -5.27 -15.66 6.59
N GLY A 326 -4.09 -16.17 6.92
CA GLY A 326 -3.91 -17.25 7.87
C GLY A 326 -2.58 -17.13 8.58
N GLY A 327 -2.62 -16.80 9.86
CA GLY A 327 -1.52 -17.19 10.74
C GLY A 327 -1.56 -18.69 10.86
N ASP A 328 -0.59 -19.37 10.25
CA ASP A 328 -0.21 -20.72 10.65
C ASP A 328 1.27 -20.61 11.03
N GLY A 329 1.66 -20.83 12.28
CA GLY A 329 1.28 -22.03 13.01
C GLY A 329 2.11 -23.22 12.53
N GLY A 330 3.35 -22.98 12.09
CA GLY A 330 4.36 -24.03 11.94
C GLY A 330 4.80 -24.57 13.29
N GLY A 331 3.97 -25.42 13.89
CA GLY A 331 4.36 -26.31 14.98
C GLY A 331 5.43 -27.28 14.50
N GLY A 332 6.67 -27.02 14.89
CA GLY A 332 7.75 -28.00 14.93
C GLY A 332 7.98 -28.40 16.39
N ASP A 333 7.65 -29.64 16.70
CA ASP A 333 7.80 -30.28 18.01
C ASP A 333 9.29 -30.40 18.42
N GLY A 334 9.56 -30.12 19.70
CA GLY A 334 10.63 -30.73 20.51
C GLY A 334 12.10 -30.47 20.19
N SER A 335 12.72 -29.45 20.81
CA SER A 335 13.83 -29.63 21.78
C SER A 335 14.36 -28.28 22.31
N GLY A 336 14.45 -28.17 23.63
CA GLY A 336 14.71 -26.92 24.36
C GLY A 336 16.12 -26.32 24.15
N SER A 337 16.23 -25.41 23.19
CA SER A 337 17.33 -24.44 23.10
C SER A 337 16.81 -23.16 22.45
N CYS A 338 17.08 -22.00 23.06
CA CYS A 338 16.76 -20.71 22.46
C CYS A 338 17.41 -20.62 21.06
N THR A 339 16.60 -20.27 20.05
CA THR A 339 17.06 -20.13 18.68
C THR A 339 18.16 -19.07 18.61
N ALA A 340 19.28 -19.39 17.97
CA ALA A 340 20.34 -18.39 17.80
C ALA A 340 19.82 -17.24 16.93
N TRP A 341 20.10 -16.00 17.34
CA TRP A 341 19.77 -14.85 16.52
C TRP A 341 20.47 -14.95 15.16
N SER A 342 19.74 -14.64 14.10
CA SER A 342 20.18 -14.67 12.72
C SER A 342 19.90 -13.32 12.06
N ALA A 343 20.93 -12.77 11.40
CA ALA A 343 20.84 -11.48 10.74
C ALA A 343 19.81 -11.51 9.59
N GLY A 344 18.95 -10.50 9.51
CA GLY A 344 17.91 -10.39 8.48
C GLY A 344 16.69 -11.31 8.65
N THR A 345 16.62 -12.07 9.74
CA THR A 345 15.42 -12.84 10.13
C THR A 345 14.45 -11.92 10.85
N GLN A 346 13.17 -11.93 10.47
CA GLN A 346 12.16 -11.13 11.16
C GLN A 346 11.80 -11.76 12.51
N TYR A 347 11.80 -10.94 13.56
CA TYR A 347 11.40 -11.30 14.91
C TYR A 347 10.28 -10.36 15.37
N ASN A 348 9.20 -10.91 15.91
CA ASN A 348 8.06 -10.14 16.39
C ASN A 348 8.21 -9.83 17.87
N VAL A 349 7.47 -8.83 18.37
CA VAL A 349 7.46 -8.51 19.80
C VAL A 349 7.13 -9.76 20.64
N GLY A 350 8.01 -10.10 21.59
CA GLY A 350 7.92 -11.26 22.47
C GLY A 350 8.87 -12.40 22.11
N ASP A 351 9.47 -12.42 20.91
CA ASP A 351 10.42 -13.46 20.50
C ASP A 351 11.69 -13.41 21.35
N ILE A 352 12.16 -14.57 21.85
CA ILE A 352 13.42 -14.66 22.62
C ILE A 352 14.49 -15.37 21.79
N VAL A 353 15.64 -14.72 21.61
CA VAL A 353 16.78 -15.25 20.85
C VAL A 353 18.03 -15.32 21.70
N LYS A 354 18.95 -16.24 21.36
CA LYS A 354 20.28 -16.30 21.96
C LYS A 354 21.29 -15.59 21.07
N TYR A 355 22.00 -14.61 21.62
CA TYR A 355 23.03 -13.87 20.89
C TYR A 355 24.23 -13.57 21.79
N LYS A 356 25.43 -13.91 21.32
CA LYS A 356 26.70 -13.72 22.05
C LYS A 356 26.69 -14.23 23.51
N GLY A 357 25.98 -15.33 23.76
CA GLY A 357 25.93 -16.00 25.06
C GLY A 357 24.82 -15.52 26.02
N SER A 358 24.06 -14.48 25.66
CA SER A 358 22.93 -13.96 26.45
C SER A 358 21.60 -14.09 25.71
N ASN A 359 20.49 -14.07 26.45
CA ASN A 359 19.14 -14.09 25.89
C ASN A 359 18.62 -12.67 25.72
N TYR A 360 17.90 -12.42 24.62
CA TYR A 360 17.29 -11.13 24.32
C TYR A 360 15.84 -11.33 23.91
N ILE A 361 14.94 -10.51 24.42
CA ILE A 361 13.53 -10.49 24.04
C ILE A 361 13.28 -9.33 23.06
N CYS A 362 12.54 -9.61 22.00
CA CYS A 362 12.16 -8.64 21.00
C CYS A 362 11.07 -7.74 21.60
N VAL A 363 11.34 -6.45 21.77
CA VAL A 363 10.40 -5.49 22.39
C VAL A 363 9.70 -4.61 21.34
N ASN A 364 10.20 -4.61 20.11
CA ASN A 364 9.58 -4.00 18.93
C ASN A 364 9.80 -4.90 17.71
N ASP A 365 8.82 -4.99 16.80
CA ASP A 365 8.93 -5.82 15.59
C ASP A 365 10.23 -5.51 14.83
N ASN A 366 11.05 -6.53 14.65
CA ASN A 366 12.42 -6.40 14.22
C ASN A 366 12.67 -7.15 12.92
N PRO A 367 13.09 -6.48 11.83
CA PRO A 367 13.41 -7.13 10.55
C PRO A 367 14.79 -7.82 10.53
N GLY A 368 15.36 -8.17 11.69
CA GLY A 368 16.62 -8.89 11.81
C GLY A 368 17.85 -8.04 12.13
N TYR A 369 17.65 -6.91 12.82
CA TYR A 369 18.69 -6.09 13.41
C TYR A 369 19.29 -6.70 14.68
N ASP A 370 20.56 -6.37 14.94
CA ASP A 370 21.42 -6.98 15.95
C ASP A 370 21.00 -6.66 17.41
N PRO A 371 20.90 -7.66 18.30
CA PRO A 371 20.47 -7.49 19.70
C PRO A 371 21.35 -6.64 20.62
N VAL A 372 22.63 -6.43 20.31
CA VAL A 372 23.50 -5.56 21.13
C VAL A 372 23.75 -4.20 20.50
N ILE A 373 23.47 -4.05 19.20
CA ILE A 373 23.64 -2.75 18.50
C ILE A 373 22.32 -1.98 18.50
N SER A 374 21.20 -2.69 18.34
CA SER A 374 19.88 -2.09 18.20
C SER A 374 19.00 -2.44 19.39
N THR A 375 19.38 -1.91 20.56
CA THR A 375 18.63 -2.04 21.84
C THR A 375 17.23 -1.43 21.80
N TRP A 376 16.85 -0.80 20.69
CA TRP A 376 15.48 -0.37 20.41
C TRP A 376 14.55 -1.54 20.10
N PHE A 377 15.06 -2.60 19.47
CA PHE A 377 14.25 -3.76 19.12
C PHE A 377 14.40 -4.91 20.12
N TRP A 378 15.47 -4.90 20.92
CA TRP A 378 15.86 -6.02 21.79
C TRP A 378 16.24 -5.55 23.18
N ASP A 379 15.70 -6.24 24.19
CA ASP A 379 16.09 -6.07 25.59
C ASP A 379 16.76 -7.35 26.13
N PRO A 380 17.82 -7.24 26.97
CA PRO A 380 18.38 -8.39 27.66
C PRO A 380 17.33 -9.00 28.60
N THR A 381 17.21 -10.33 28.62
CA THR A 381 16.23 -11.01 29.48
C THR A 381 16.84 -12.19 30.22
N SER A 382 16.39 -12.41 31.46
CA SER A 382 16.65 -13.64 32.21
C SER A 382 15.61 -14.72 31.93
N GLN A 383 14.61 -14.45 31.08
CA GLN A 383 13.58 -15.40 30.70
C GLN A 383 14.15 -16.49 29.77
N ASN A 384 13.73 -17.72 30.00
CA ASN A 384 14.05 -18.87 29.15
C ASN A 384 12.90 -19.15 28.17
N CYS A 385 13.23 -19.81 27.06
CA CYS A 385 12.35 -20.00 25.90
C CYS A 385 11.25 -21.06 26.06
N ASP A 386 10.87 -21.43 27.29
CA ASP A 386 9.96 -22.56 27.57
C ASP A 386 8.48 -22.19 27.72
N GLY A 387 8.11 -20.90 27.73
CA GLY A 387 6.70 -20.49 27.67
C GLY A 387 5.76 -21.11 28.72
N GLY A 388 6.28 -21.73 29.78
CA GLY A 388 5.47 -22.37 30.81
C GLY A 388 6.26 -23.23 31.80
N SER A 389 6.46 -22.72 33.02
CA SER A 389 5.85 -23.23 34.26
C SER A 389 6.52 -22.64 35.50
N GLY A 390 5.88 -21.64 36.09
CA GLY A 390 6.13 -21.18 37.44
C GLY A 390 4.86 -20.49 37.94
N GLY A 391 4.05 -21.18 38.73
CA GLY A 391 3.00 -20.53 39.51
C GLY A 391 3.68 -19.67 40.56
N GLY A 392 3.57 -18.34 40.45
CA GLY A 392 4.20 -17.42 41.38
C GLY A 392 3.37 -16.15 41.56
N THR A 393 3.27 -15.71 42.80
CA THR A 393 2.73 -14.42 43.25
C THR A 393 3.50 -13.25 42.62
N CYS A 394 2.85 -12.11 42.37
CA CYS A 394 3.49 -10.98 41.69
C CYS A 394 4.60 -10.41 42.56
N ALA A 395 5.74 -10.08 41.96
CA ALA A 395 6.84 -9.49 42.69
C ALA A 395 6.35 -8.24 43.43
N PRO A 396 6.62 -8.09 44.73
CA PRO A 396 6.21 -6.91 45.47
C PRO A 396 6.89 -5.68 44.86
N TRP A 397 6.12 -4.61 44.70
CA TRP A 397 6.65 -3.32 44.28
C TRP A 397 7.69 -2.83 45.29
N SER A 398 8.76 -2.24 44.78
CA SER A 398 9.91 -1.74 45.54
C SER A 398 10.22 -0.31 45.10
N ALA A 399 10.25 0.59 46.07
CA ALA A 399 10.51 2.01 45.84
C ALA A 399 11.87 2.23 45.15
N GLY A 400 11.91 3.13 44.15
CA GLY A 400 13.12 3.48 43.40
C GLY A 400 13.64 2.38 42.46
N THR A 401 12.89 1.29 42.29
CA THR A 401 13.19 0.24 41.30
C THR A 401 12.59 0.61 39.96
N GLN A 402 13.38 0.59 38.88
CA GLN A 402 12.84 0.84 37.55
C GLN A 402 11.93 -0.31 37.13
N TYR A 403 10.71 0.03 36.74
CA TYR A 403 9.70 -0.84 36.14
C TYR A 403 9.43 -0.35 34.73
N TYR A 404 9.19 -1.27 33.80
CA TYR A 404 8.94 -0.96 32.41
C TYR A 404 7.48 -1.21 32.05
N THR A 405 7.02 -0.54 31.00
CA THR A 405 5.65 -0.65 30.51
C THR A 405 5.27 -2.12 30.27
N GLY A 406 4.25 -2.60 30.98
CA GLY A 406 3.76 -3.99 30.96
C GLY A 406 4.14 -4.81 32.20
N ASP A 407 5.03 -4.33 33.06
CA ASP A 407 5.38 -5.01 34.32
C ASP A 407 4.16 -5.08 35.25
N ILE A 408 3.98 -6.21 35.95
CA ILE A 408 2.93 -6.38 36.97
C ILE A 408 3.57 -6.61 38.33
N VAL A 409 3.26 -5.74 39.29
CA VAL A 409 3.76 -5.79 40.66
C VAL A 409 2.61 -5.97 41.65
N SER A 410 2.87 -6.60 42.80
CA SER A 410 1.94 -6.58 43.93
C SER A 410 2.28 -5.42 44.86
N TYR A 411 1.28 -4.63 45.24
CA TYR A 411 1.46 -3.55 46.21
C TYR A 411 0.21 -3.40 47.08
N SER A 412 0.40 -3.38 48.40
CA SER A 412 -0.69 -3.23 49.38
C SER A 412 -1.87 -4.20 49.20
N GLY A 413 -1.59 -5.44 48.76
CA GLY A 413 -2.59 -6.50 48.59
C GLY A 413 -3.31 -6.52 47.24
N SER A 414 -3.00 -5.58 46.33
CA SER A 414 -3.54 -5.51 44.97
C SER A 414 -2.41 -5.62 43.94
N ASN A 415 -2.74 -6.01 42.71
CA ASN A 415 -1.80 -6.02 41.59
C ASN A 415 -1.96 -4.74 40.75
N TYR A 416 -0.85 -4.26 40.22
CA TYR A 416 -0.79 -3.07 39.37
C TYR A 416 0.03 -3.38 38.13
N ILE A 417 -0.47 -2.97 36.96
CA ILE A 417 0.27 -3.03 35.70
C ILE A 417 0.89 -1.66 35.39
N CYS A 418 2.15 -1.67 34.99
CA CYS A 418 2.91 -0.49 34.62
C CYS A 418 2.47 -0.04 33.21
N GLU A 419 1.79 1.08 33.07
CA GLU A 419 1.34 1.58 31.76
C GLU A 419 2.39 2.40 31.04
N HIS A 420 3.36 2.93 31.80
CA HIS A 420 4.47 3.74 31.33
C HIS A 420 5.72 3.43 32.15
N ASP A 421 6.89 3.48 31.53
CA ASP A 421 8.17 3.20 32.21
C ASP A 421 8.33 4.05 33.47
N ASN A 422 8.42 3.37 34.60
CA ASN A 422 8.36 3.96 35.92
C ASN A 422 9.69 3.80 36.67
N PRO A 423 10.36 4.89 37.06
CA PRO A 423 11.58 4.88 37.89
C PRO A 423 11.43 4.36 39.33
N GLY A 424 10.30 3.73 39.67
CA GLY A 424 10.02 3.21 41.00
C GLY A 424 9.17 4.13 41.86
N TYR A 425 8.27 4.89 41.23
CA TYR A 425 7.20 5.64 41.87
C TYR A 425 6.02 4.75 42.29
N ASP A 426 5.33 5.16 43.34
CA ASP A 426 4.34 4.36 44.08
C ASP A 426 3.05 4.08 43.26
N PRO A 427 2.56 2.82 43.21
CA PRO A 427 1.34 2.43 42.47
C PRO A 427 0.03 3.09 42.90
N THR A 428 -0.05 3.60 44.12
CA THR A 428 -1.25 4.24 44.65
C THR A 428 -1.21 5.77 44.57
N ILE A 429 -0.02 6.35 44.42
CA ILE A 429 0.16 7.81 44.36
C ILE A 429 0.30 8.27 42.92
N SER A 430 1.01 7.51 42.09
CA SER A 430 1.35 7.87 40.72
C SER A 430 0.55 7.04 39.72
N THR A 431 -0.77 7.26 39.72
CA THR A 431 -1.75 6.54 38.87
C THR A 431 -1.57 6.79 37.38
N TRP A 432 -0.66 7.66 36.98
CA TRP A 432 -0.23 7.82 35.59
C TRP A 432 0.67 6.65 35.13
N PHE A 433 1.50 6.10 36.01
CA PHE A 433 2.37 4.98 35.67
C PHE A 433 1.72 3.62 35.92
N TRP A 434 0.70 3.56 36.78
CA TRP A 434 0.16 2.30 37.31
C TRP A 434 -1.35 2.24 37.23
N GLU A 435 -1.88 1.17 36.64
CA GLU A 435 -3.31 0.83 36.65
C GLU A 435 -3.57 -0.40 37.54
N PRO A 436 -4.57 -0.38 38.44
CA PRO A 436 -4.99 -1.57 39.17
C PRO A 436 -5.45 -2.68 38.22
N THR A 437 -4.98 -3.91 38.41
CA THR A 437 -5.32 -5.02 37.52
C THR A 437 -5.75 -6.27 38.27
N SER A 438 -6.74 -6.97 37.73
CA SER A 438 -7.11 -8.33 38.15
C SER A 438 -6.30 -9.39 37.40
N ALA A 439 -5.44 -8.98 36.46
CA ALA A 439 -4.53 -9.88 35.77
C ALA A 439 -3.57 -10.52 36.78
N GLY A 440 -3.42 -11.84 36.68
CA GLY A 440 -2.28 -12.51 37.30
C GLY A 440 -0.98 -12.00 36.66
N CYS A 441 0.15 -12.25 37.30
CA CYS A 441 1.49 -11.80 36.85
C CYS A 441 1.97 -12.46 35.54
N LYS A 442 1.04 -13.10 34.83
CA LYS A 442 1.13 -13.60 33.48
C LYS A 442 0.34 -12.63 32.60
N ALA A 443 1.00 -11.65 32.01
CA ALA A 443 0.40 -10.87 30.94
C ALA A 443 0.19 -11.80 29.72
N SER A 444 -0.98 -12.45 29.62
CA SER A 444 -1.47 -12.95 28.35
C SER A 444 -1.99 -11.74 27.58
N ARG A 445 -1.22 -11.25 26.60
CA ARG A 445 -1.73 -10.24 25.67
C ARG A 445 -2.73 -10.92 24.72
N SER A 446 -4.01 -10.83 25.05
CA SER A 446 -5.04 -10.95 24.01
C SER A 446 -4.90 -9.77 23.06
N LYS A 447 -4.90 -10.05 21.75
CA LYS A 447 -4.62 -9.14 20.62
C LYS A 447 -5.54 -7.93 20.46
N THR A 448 -6.36 -7.58 21.44
CA THR A 448 -7.57 -6.78 21.21
C THR A 448 -7.50 -5.29 21.51
N ASN A 449 -6.50 -4.74 22.22
CA ASN A 449 -6.63 -3.37 22.76
C ASN A 449 -5.49 -2.36 22.52
N LEU A 450 -4.51 -2.63 21.65
CA LEU A 450 -3.40 -1.66 21.41
C LEU A 450 -3.43 -0.95 20.04
N VAL A 451 -4.47 -1.16 19.25
CA VAL A 451 -4.64 -0.49 17.96
C VAL A 451 -5.88 0.38 18.08
N GLU A 452 -5.79 1.68 17.76
CA GLU A 452 -6.91 2.64 17.49
C GLU A 452 -6.95 3.94 18.30
N LYS A 453 -5.83 4.54 18.73
CA LYS A 453 -5.85 5.97 19.14
C LYS A 453 -4.76 6.77 18.43
N ASN A 454 -5.17 7.89 17.82
CA ASN A 454 -4.37 8.89 17.07
C ASN A 454 -4.06 8.61 15.57
N LYS A 455 -5.08 8.32 14.74
CA LYS A 455 -4.99 8.34 13.26
C LYS A 455 -5.05 9.75 12.61
N ASN A 456 -5.20 10.83 13.37
CA ASN A 456 -5.53 12.16 12.84
C ASN A 456 -4.45 13.23 13.12
N VAL A 457 -3.22 12.95 12.73
CA VAL A 457 -2.10 13.91 12.77
C VAL A 457 -1.72 14.27 11.34
N ARG A 458 -1.55 15.56 11.07
CA ARG A 458 -1.07 16.07 9.77
C ARG A 458 0.03 17.10 9.99
N ILE A 459 1.15 16.93 9.30
CA ILE A 459 2.27 17.88 9.30
C ILE A 459 2.49 18.50 7.92
N TYR A 460 2.74 19.80 7.86
CA TYR A 460 2.98 20.51 6.60
C TYR A 460 3.74 21.85 6.78
N PRO A 461 4.50 22.30 5.77
CA PRO A 461 4.85 21.56 4.55
C PRO A 461 5.83 20.41 4.84
N ASN A 462 5.74 19.34 4.05
CA ASN A 462 6.67 18.22 4.09
C ASN A 462 6.99 17.80 2.63
N PRO A 463 8.20 18.06 2.10
CA PRO A 463 9.36 18.60 2.81
C PRO A 463 9.17 20.04 3.33
N LEU A 464 9.76 20.32 4.49
CA LEU A 464 9.79 21.63 5.14
C LEU A 464 10.85 22.50 4.47
N SER A 465 10.40 23.57 3.79
CA SER A 465 11.25 24.50 3.04
C SER A 465 11.47 25.84 3.74
N ASN A 466 10.90 26.04 4.92
CA ASN A 466 11.04 27.22 5.75
C ASN A 466 11.25 26.78 7.22
N THR A 467 11.26 27.72 8.16
CA THR A 467 11.52 27.39 9.57
C THR A 467 10.27 27.02 10.38
N ILE A 468 9.09 26.88 9.76
CA ILE A 468 7.82 26.68 10.49
C ILE A 468 7.12 25.39 10.05
N LEU A 469 7.11 24.40 10.95
CA LEU A 469 6.35 23.16 10.79
C LEU A 469 4.94 23.34 11.36
N ASN A 470 3.92 23.27 10.50
CA ASN A 470 2.54 23.29 10.94
C ASN A 470 2.09 21.88 11.29
N LEU A 471 1.44 21.74 12.44
CA LEU A 471 0.96 20.48 12.99
C LEU A 471 -0.54 20.60 13.25
N SER A 472 -1.34 19.76 12.61
CA SER A 472 -2.77 19.64 12.89
C SER A 472 -3.06 18.31 13.58
N ILE A 473 -3.69 18.36 14.76
CA ILE A 473 -4.05 17.21 15.59
C ILE A 473 -5.55 17.25 15.83
N LYS A 474 -6.26 16.16 15.55
CA LYS A 474 -7.65 15.99 15.97
C LYS A 474 -7.73 15.10 17.21
N LEU A 475 -8.16 15.68 18.32
CA LEU A 475 -8.36 14.99 19.59
C LEU A 475 -9.81 14.57 19.77
N THR A 476 -10.02 13.36 20.31
CA THR A 476 -11.36 12.87 20.70
C THR A 476 -11.82 13.45 22.04
N GLU A 477 -10.88 13.75 22.94
CA GLU A 477 -11.12 14.40 24.22
C GLU A 477 -9.93 15.32 24.61
N GLY A 478 -10.13 16.22 25.56
CA GLY A 478 -9.07 17.14 25.96
C GLY A 478 -7.90 16.41 26.61
N SER A 479 -6.69 16.58 26.09
CA SER A 479 -5.49 15.83 26.50
C SER A 479 -4.28 16.76 26.65
N GLU A 480 -3.36 16.43 27.54
CA GLU A 480 -2.03 17.05 27.53
C GLU A 480 -1.24 16.56 26.31
N ILE A 481 -0.51 17.45 25.63
CA ILE A 481 0.26 17.10 24.44
C ILE A 481 1.72 17.52 24.58
N ASP A 482 2.59 16.52 24.47
CA ASP A 482 4.04 16.70 24.35
C ASP A 482 4.52 16.25 22.98
N ILE A 483 5.52 16.95 22.45
CA ILE A 483 6.10 16.69 21.14
C ILE A 483 7.60 16.50 21.29
N LYS A 484 8.13 15.48 20.61
CA LYS A 484 9.57 15.29 20.47
C LYS A 484 9.94 15.21 18.99
N ILE A 485 10.96 15.93 18.57
CA ILE A 485 11.57 15.79 17.25
C ILE A 485 12.87 15.03 17.43
N LEU A 486 13.03 13.92 16.72
CA LEU A 486 14.20 13.07 16.74
C LEU A 486 14.87 13.07 15.36
N ASP A 487 16.18 12.91 15.32
CA ASP A 487 16.86 12.54 14.08
C ASP A 487 16.68 11.05 13.76
N ILE A 488 17.14 10.61 12.58
CA ILE A 488 17.04 9.21 12.15
C ILE A 488 17.90 8.24 12.98
N GLN A 489 18.80 8.75 13.83
CA GLN A 489 19.56 7.96 14.79
C GLN A 489 18.84 7.87 16.15
N GLY A 490 17.61 8.41 16.26
CA GLY A 490 16.80 8.36 17.46
C GLY A 490 17.19 9.38 18.53
N ARG A 491 18.09 10.34 18.23
CA ARG A 491 18.47 11.37 19.19
C ARG A 491 17.41 12.45 19.23
N VAL A 492 16.95 12.82 20.42
CA VAL A 492 15.98 13.92 20.60
C VAL A 492 16.67 15.25 20.30
N ILE A 493 16.21 15.92 19.25
CA ILE A 493 16.70 17.22 18.79
C ILE A 493 15.89 18.34 19.42
N LYS A 494 14.57 18.17 19.56
CA LYS A 494 13.67 19.16 20.15
C LYS A 494 12.61 18.51 21.02
N LYS A 495 12.22 19.18 22.11
CA LYS A 495 11.01 18.88 22.90
C LYS A 495 10.13 20.11 22.97
N VAL A 496 8.83 19.95 22.78
CA VAL A 496 7.84 21.02 22.87
C VAL A 496 6.65 20.50 23.66
N SER A 497 6.28 21.18 24.75
CA SER A 497 5.03 20.90 25.46
C SER A 497 3.97 21.91 25.04
N LEU A 498 2.83 21.42 24.58
CA LEU A 498 1.68 22.26 24.19
C LEU A 498 0.67 22.42 25.33
N GLY A 499 0.91 21.75 26.47
CA GLY A 499 0.01 21.72 27.62
C GLY A 499 -1.33 21.03 27.29
N LYS A 500 -2.36 21.32 28.09
CA LYS A 500 -3.70 20.74 27.92
C LYS A 500 -4.42 21.35 26.72
N VAL A 501 -4.70 20.52 25.72
CA VAL A 501 -5.39 20.89 24.48
C VAL A 501 -6.82 20.35 24.50
N GLY A 502 -7.79 21.12 24.03
CA GLY A 502 -9.21 20.72 23.99
C GLY A 502 -9.53 19.70 22.90
N ALA A 503 -10.66 18.98 23.06
CA ALA A 503 -11.18 18.07 22.04
C ALA A 503 -11.46 18.79 20.71
N GLY A 504 -11.36 18.08 19.59
CA GLY A 504 -11.59 18.63 18.24
C GLY A 504 -10.30 18.85 17.44
N GLN A 505 -10.41 19.59 16.33
CA GLN A 505 -9.28 19.89 15.45
C GLN A 505 -8.47 21.05 16.02
N ASN A 506 -7.19 20.83 16.29
CA ASN A 506 -6.25 21.82 16.80
C ASN A 506 -5.08 21.97 15.85
N SER A 507 -4.57 23.19 15.70
CA SER A 507 -3.44 23.49 14.83
C SER A 507 -2.37 24.28 15.57
N PHE A 508 -1.12 23.85 15.42
CA PHE A 508 0.04 24.41 16.09
C PHE A 508 1.12 24.74 15.07
N GLN A 509 1.94 25.73 15.40
CA GLN A 509 3.13 26.06 14.64
C GLN A 509 4.35 25.77 15.50
N LEU A 510 5.24 24.92 15.00
CA LEU A 510 6.49 24.57 15.64
C LEU A 510 7.63 25.27 14.89
N ASP A 511 8.42 26.04 15.62
CA ASP A 511 9.68 26.57 15.09
C ASP A 511 10.70 25.43 14.93
N ALA A 512 11.12 25.21 13.70
CA ALA A 512 12.05 24.20 13.26
C ALA A 512 13.35 24.81 12.68
N SER A 513 13.62 26.10 12.94
CA SER A 513 14.82 26.82 12.47
C SER A 513 16.15 26.15 12.84
N GLU A 514 16.18 25.37 13.91
CA GLU A 514 17.38 24.65 14.39
C GLU A 514 17.64 23.32 13.67
N LEU A 515 16.67 22.83 12.89
CA LEU A 515 16.80 21.58 12.16
C LEU A 515 17.61 21.81 10.88
N LYS A 516 18.63 20.96 10.66
CA LYS A 516 19.43 20.97 9.44
C LYS A 516 18.71 20.18 8.35
N THR A 517 19.13 20.33 7.10
CA THR A 517 18.67 19.47 5.99
C THR A 517 18.79 17.99 6.38
N GLY A 518 17.68 17.25 6.32
CA GLY A 518 17.65 15.86 6.78
C GLY A 518 16.25 15.33 7.06
N SER A 519 16.17 14.04 7.39
CA SER A 519 14.93 13.40 7.84
C SER A 519 14.82 13.41 9.36
N TYR A 520 13.62 13.64 9.86
CA TYR A 520 13.30 13.68 11.27
C TYR A 520 12.02 12.89 11.57
N LEU A 521 11.94 12.39 12.80
CA LEU A 521 10.74 11.77 13.36
C LEU A 521 10.09 12.75 14.33
N LEU A 522 8.79 12.97 14.17
CA LEU A 522 7.94 13.71 15.09
C LEU A 522 7.16 12.72 15.94
N TYR A 523 7.38 12.75 17.24
CA TYR A 523 6.59 12.03 18.22
C TYR A 523 5.61 12.99 18.86
N ILE A 524 4.35 12.61 18.90
CA ILE A 524 3.27 13.33 19.58
C ILE A 524 2.77 12.39 20.66
N ILE A 525 2.94 12.80 21.89
CA ILE A 525 2.62 12.07 23.10
C ILE A 525 1.41 12.77 23.68
N SER A 526 0.33 12.02 23.93
CA SER A 526 -0.80 12.51 24.68
C SER A 526 -1.36 11.45 25.62
N ASP A 527 -2.30 11.84 26.46
CA ASP A 527 -3.08 10.93 27.32
C ASP A 527 -3.82 9.84 26.50
N GLN A 528 -3.95 10.02 25.18
CA GLN A 528 -4.55 9.04 24.25
C GLN A 528 -3.54 8.08 23.61
N GLY A 529 -2.25 8.22 23.92
CA GLY A 529 -1.16 7.40 23.39
C GLY A 529 -0.16 8.17 22.53
N VAL A 530 0.83 7.45 21.99
CA VAL A 530 1.94 8.02 21.22
C VAL A 530 1.71 7.82 19.73
N LYS A 531 1.87 8.89 18.95
CA LYS A 531 1.87 8.86 17.48
C LYS A 531 3.23 9.32 16.95
N THR A 532 3.76 8.60 15.98
CA THR A 532 4.97 8.98 15.25
C THR A 532 4.64 9.35 13.81
N ASP A 533 5.25 10.40 13.31
CA ASP A 533 5.17 10.86 11.92
C ASP A 533 6.58 11.26 11.42
N ARG A 534 6.82 11.25 10.11
CA ARG A 534 8.13 11.56 9.52
C ARG A 534 8.06 12.79 8.63
N PHE A 535 9.00 13.71 8.81
CA PHE A 535 9.17 14.85 7.90
C PHE A 535 10.61 15.06 7.47
N ASN A 536 10.78 15.73 6.33
CA ASN A 536 12.08 16.11 5.80
C ASN A 536 12.24 17.61 5.88
N VAL A 537 13.44 18.09 6.21
CA VAL A 537 13.85 19.49 6.10
C VAL A 537 14.75 19.61 4.88
N LEU A 538 14.46 20.57 4.00
CA LEU A 538 15.25 20.86 2.79
C LEU A 538 16.42 21.79 3.10
#